data_AF-B4DH41-F1
#
_entry.id   AF-B4DH41-F1
#
_cell.length_a   1.000
_cell.length_b   1.000
_cell.length_c   1.000
_cell.angle_alpha   90.00
_cell.angle_beta   90.00
_cell.angle_gamma   90.00
#
_symmetry.space_group_name_H-M   'P 1'
#
loop_
_entity.id
_entity.type
_entity.pdbx_description
1 polymer ?
#
loop_
_entity_poly.entity_id
_entity_poly.type
_entity_poly.pdbx_seq_one_letter_code
_entity_poly.pdbx_strand_id
1 'polypeptide(L)'
;MECMWCSSTKRCVDSNAYIISFPYGQCLEWQTATCSPQNCSGLRTCGQCLEQPGCGWCNDPSNTGRGHCIEGSSRGPMKLIGMHHSEMVLDTNLCPKEKNYEWSFIQCPACTCSGHANICHLHTGKCFCTTKGIKGDQCQLCDSENRYVGNPLRGTCYYSLLIDYQFTFSLLQEDDRHHTAINFIANPEQSNKNLDISINASNNFNLNITWSVGSTAGTISGEETSIVSKNNIKEYRDSFSYEKFNFRSNPNITFYVYVSNFSWPIKIQIAFSQHNTIMDLVQFFVTFFSCFLSLLLVAAVVWKIKQTCWASRRREQLLRERQQMASRPFASVDVALEVGAEQTEFLRGPLEGAPKPIAIEPCAGNRAAVLTVFLCLPRGSSGAPPPGQSGLAIASALIDISQQKASDSKDKTSGVRNRKHLSTRQGTCV
;
A
#
# COMPACT_ATOMS: atom_id res chain seq x y z
N MET A 1 -43.60 41.81 35.46
CA MET A 1 -42.42 41.47 36.28
C MET A 1 -41.56 42.71 36.37
N GLU A 2 -41.17 43.11 37.58
CA GLU A 2 -40.28 44.25 37.80
C GLU A 2 -38.83 43.72 37.77
N CYS A 3 -37.92 44.44 37.10
CA CYS A 3 -36.54 44.02 36.91
C CYS A 3 -35.61 44.96 37.70
N MET A 4 -34.60 44.40 38.36
CA MET A 4 -33.58 45.15 39.08
C MET A 4 -32.26 45.10 38.32
N TRP A 5 -31.61 46.27 38.11
CA TRP A 5 -30.33 46.35 37.43
C TRP A 5 -29.17 46.07 38.39
N CYS A 6 -28.27 45.16 38.01
CA CYS A 6 -27.04 44.90 38.75
C CYS A 6 -25.81 45.50 38.03
N SER A 7 -25.17 46.49 38.67
CA SER A 7 -24.01 47.17 38.07
C SER A 7 -22.78 46.25 37.93
N SER A 8 -22.49 45.42 38.94
CA SER A 8 -21.27 44.57 38.93
C SER A 8 -21.32 43.41 37.94
N THR A 9 -22.52 42.90 37.61
CA THR A 9 -22.70 41.82 36.62
C THR A 9 -23.26 42.31 35.29
N LYS A 10 -23.50 43.62 35.16
CA LYS A 10 -24.01 44.30 33.94
C LYS A 10 -25.22 43.60 33.33
N ARG A 11 -26.17 43.19 34.16
CA ARG A 11 -27.39 42.50 33.71
C ARG A 11 -28.60 42.91 34.54
N CYS A 12 -29.77 42.88 33.89
CA CYS A 12 -31.04 43.03 34.57
C CYS A 12 -31.52 41.66 35.08
N VAL A 13 -32.01 41.62 36.32
CA VAL A 13 -32.49 40.39 36.96
C VAL A 13 -33.92 40.56 37.43
N ASP A 14 -34.75 39.54 37.20
CA ASP A 14 -36.13 39.50 37.67
C ASP A 14 -36.19 39.65 39.19
N SER A 15 -37.06 40.53 39.69
CA SER A 15 -37.17 40.84 41.12
C SER A 15 -37.51 39.61 41.96
N ASN A 16 -38.24 38.64 41.42
CA ASN A 16 -38.62 37.41 42.10
C ASN A 16 -37.53 36.33 42.02
N ALA A 17 -36.66 36.40 41.01
CA ALA A 17 -35.50 35.50 40.86
C ALA A 17 -34.26 36.02 41.60
N TYR A 18 -34.32 37.20 42.22
CA TYR A 18 -33.23 37.89 42.92
C TYR A 18 -32.47 36.99 43.90
N ILE A 19 -33.16 36.43 44.89
CA ILE A 19 -32.54 35.66 45.99
C ILE A 19 -31.88 34.38 45.45
N ILE A 20 -32.48 33.78 44.42
CA ILE A 20 -32.04 32.50 43.85
C ILE A 20 -30.88 32.71 42.85
N SER A 21 -30.85 33.86 42.17
CA SER A 21 -29.84 34.16 41.14
C SER A 21 -28.50 34.63 41.72
N PHE A 22 -28.49 35.11 42.97
CA PHE A 22 -27.29 35.62 43.64
C PHE A 22 -27.20 35.16 45.11
N PRO A 23 -27.14 33.85 45.40
CA PRO A 23 -27.17 33.31 46.76
C PRO A 23 -25.95 33.73 47.61
N TYR A 24 -24.85 34.15 46.96
CA TYR A 24 -23.61 34.58 47.59
C TYR A 24 -23.32 36.08 47.45
N GLY A 25 -24.33 36.89 47.07
CA GLY A 25 -24.16 38.35 47.00
C GLY A 25 -23.19 38.82 45.91
N GLN A 26 -23.18 38.16 44.73
CA GLN A 26 -22.27 38.53 43.62
C GLN A 26 -22.61 39.88 42.97
N CYS A 27 -23.70 40.51 43.39
CA CYS A 27 -24.07 41.85 42.97
C CYS A 27 -23.94 42.86 44.11
N LEU A 28 -23.09 43.86 43.92
CA LEU A 28 -22.67 44.79 44.97
C LEU A 28 -23.53 46.07 45.02
N GLU A 29 -24.18 46.44 43.91
CA GLU A 29 -24.95 47.68 43.79
C GLU A 29 -26.15 47.49 42.85
N TRP A 30 -27.32 47.97 43.30
CA TRP A 30 -28.60 47.81 42.61
C TRP A 30 -29.20 49.16 42.27
N GLN A 31 -29.75 49.29 41.06
CA GLN A 31 -30.46 50.48 40.63
C GLN A 31 -31.90 50.10 40.26
N THR A 32 -32.88 50.75 40.91
CA THR A 32 -34.30 50.43 40.80
C THR A 32 -35.18 51.56 40.24
N ALA A 33 -34.70 52.81 40.21
CA ALA A 33 -35.61 53.96 40.02
C ALA A 33 -35.27 54.98 38.92
N THR A 34 -34.04 55.08 38.40
CA THR A 34 -33.74 56.08 37.34
C THR A 34 -32.53 55.67 36.51
N CYS A 35 -32.78 54.94 35.42
CA CYS A 35 -31.77 54.75 34.38
C CYS A 35 -32.05 55.77 33.28
N SER A 36 -31.18 56.77 33.10
CA SER A 36 -31.18 57.52 31.84
C SER A 36 -30.50 56.62 30.81
N PRO A 37 -31.21 56.10 29.79
CA PRO A 37 -30.60 55.25 28.79
C PRO A 37 -29.52 56.07 28.08
N GLN A 38 -28.31 55.52 28.06
CA GLN A 38 -27.35 55.87 27.02
C GLN A 38 -27.98 55.52 25.66
N ASN A 39 -27.59 56.21 24.59
CA ASN A 39 -28.16 56.05 23.25
C ASN A 39 -28.27 54.56 22.83
N CYS A 40 -29.43 53.93 23.03
CA CYS A 40 -29.62 52.49 22.85
C CYS A 40 -29.50 52.13 21.37
N SER A 41 -29.93 53.05 20.51
CA SER A 41 -29.87 52.92 19.04
C SER A 41 -28.46 52.70 18.50
N GLY A 42 -27.41 53.02 19.26
CA GLY A 42 -26.02 52.74 18.90
C GLY A 42 -25.59 51.28 19.02
N LEU A 43 -26.36 50.46 19.75
CA LEU A 43 -26.04 49.08 20.07
C LEU A 43 -26.69 48.15 19.05
N ARG A 44 -25.87 47.41 18.30
CA ARG A 44 -26.33 46.64 17.13
C ARG A 44 -26.69 45.20 17.44
N THR A 45 -26.69 44.81 18.71
CA THR A 45 -26.56 43.42 19.13
C THR A 45 -27.31 43.22 20.42
N CYS A 46 -28.03 42.10 20.54
CA CYS A 46 -28.88 41.89 21.70
C CYS A 46 -28.07 41.86 23.01
N GLY A 47 -26.91 41.19 23.03
CA GLY A 47 -26.08 41.16 24.23
C GLY A 47 -25.58 42.54 24.65
N GLN A 48 -25.06 43.33 23.70
CA GLN A 48 -24.64 44.70 23.99
C GLN A 48 -25.82 45.57 24.45
N CYS A 49 -27.01 45.33 23.89
CA CYS A 49 -28.23 46.03 24.25
C CYS A 49 -28.66 45.74 25.69
N LEU A 50 -28.72 44.46 26.07
CA LEU A 50 -29.17 44.04 27.41
C LEU A 50 -28.12 44.27 28.51
N GLU A 51 -26.87 44.52 28.13
CA GLU A 51 -25.80 45.02 29.00
C GLU A 51 -25.94 46.51 29.35
N GLN A 52 -26.85 47.25 28.70
CA GLN A 52 -27.09 48.65 29.01
C GLN A 52 -28.38 48.85 29.82
N PRO A 53 -28.31 49.64 30.92
CA PRO A 53 -29.49 49.92 31.73
C PRO A 53 -30.51 50.75 30.94
N GLY A 54 -31.77 50.32 30.95
CA GLY A 54 -32.86 51.02 30.26
C GLY A 54 -32.92 50.79 28.75
N CYS A 55 -32.15 49.83 28.23
CA CYS A 55 -32.25 49.38 26.84
C CYS A 55 -32.88 47.98 26.76
N GLY A 56 -33.62 47.71 25.69
CA GLY A 56 -34.11 46.37 25.38
C GLY A 56 -34.06 46.07 23.88
N TRP A 57 -34.01 44.79 23.58
CA TRP A 57 -33.87 44.28 22.22
C TRP A 57 -35.25 43.99 21.62
N CYS A 58 -35.54 44.63 20.50
CA CYS A 58 -36.69 44.29 19.67
C CYS A 58 -36.24 43.35 18.56
N ASN A 59 -36.55 42.06 18.70
CA ASN A 59 -36.23 41.04 17.72
C ASN A 59 -37.15 41.15 16.51
N ASP A 60 -36.57 41.01 15.32
CA ASP A 60 -37.33 41.02 14.08
C ASP A 60 -38.01 39.66 13.83
N PRO A 61 -39.09 39.60 13.03
CA PRO A 61 -39.83 38.37 12.78
C PRO A 61 -39.07 37.38 11.89
N SER A 62 -37.86 37.72 11.43
CA SER A 62 -37.05 36.85 10.57
C SER A 62 -36.50 35.64 11.33
N ASN A 63 -36.53 35.68 12.67
CA ASN A 63 -35.94 34.70 13.57
C ASN A 63 -34.44 34.45 13.30
N THR A 64 -33.78 35.38 12.61
CA THR A 64 -32.33 35.30 12.37
C THR A 64 -31.55 35.75 13.59
N GLY A 65 -32.19 36.25 14.66
CA GLY A 65 -31.50 36.93 15.77
C GLY A 65 -31.13 38.38 15.44
N ARG A 66 -31.64 38.91 14.32
CA ARG A 66 -31.59 40.33 13.98
C ARG A 66 -32.68 41.10 14.71
N GLY A 67 -32.41 42.36 14.95
CA GLY A 67 -33.28 43.23 15.71
C GLY A 67 -32.64 44.58 15.91
N HIS A 68 -33.30 45.42 16.69
CA HIS A 68 -32.84 46.74 17.02
C HIS A 68 -32.91 46.97 18.51
N CYS A 69 -31.86 47.61 19.05
CA CYS A 69 -31.83 48.04 20.43
C CYS A 69 -32.54 49.38 20.57
N ILE A 70 -33.49 49.46 21.49
CA ILE A 70 -34.29 50.65 21.73
C ILE A 70 -34.44 50.86 23.24
N GLU A 71 -34.69 52.10 23.63
CA GLU A 71 -34.98 52.47 25.01
C GLU A 71 -36.23 51.71 25.50
N GLY A 72 -36.18 51.16 26.72
CA GLY A 72 -37.26 50.32 27.20
C GLY A 72 -37.07 49.75 28.60
N SER A 73 -38.09 49.03 29.06
CA SER A 73 -38.13 48.37 30.38
C SER A 73 -38.68 46.96 30.27
N SER A 74 -38.81 46.28 31.40
CA SER A 74 -39.52 44.99 31.49
C SER A 74 -40.99 45.07 31.06
N ARG A 75 -41.56 46.29 30.97
CA ARG A 75 -42.93 46.51 30.49
C ARG A 75 -43.02 46.63 28.95
N GLY A 76 -41.91 46.87 28.27
CA GLY A 76 -41.86 47.06 26.81
C GLY A 76 -41.00 48.24 26.38
N PRO A 77 -40.99 48.55 25.07
CA PRO A 77 -40.25 49.68 24.52
C PRO A 77 -40.82 51.02 24.99
N MET A 78 -39.94 51.97 25.29
CA MET A 78 -40.28 53.28 25.84
C MET A 78 -39.75 54.40 24.96
N LYS A 79 -40.47 55.52 24.93
CA LYS A 79 -40.13 56.73 24.16
C LYS A 79 -40.12 57.95 25.08
N LEU A 80 -39.16 58.85 24.84
CA LEU A 80 -39.09 60.14 25.54
C LEU A 80 -40.16 61.09 25.00
N ILE A 81 -40.93 61.73 25.89
CA ILE A 81 -41.92 62.76 25.50
C ILE A 81 -41.59 64.07 26.21
N GLY A 82 -41.26 65.11 25.44
CA GLY A 82 -41.08 66.49 25.93
C GLY A 82 -39.64 67.01 25.91
N MET A 83 -39.47 68.30 25.63
CA MET A 83 -38.17 68.98 25.52
C MET A 83 -37.50 69.26 26.88
N HIS A 84 -38.14 68.97 28.02
CA HIS A 84 -37.64 69.48 29.31
C HIS A 84 -37.68 68.59 30.56
N HIS A 85 -38.19 67.35 30.60
CA HIS A 85 -38.00 66.47 31.77
C HIS A 85 -38.14 64.97 31.42
N SER A 86 -37.44 64.12 32.18
CA SER A 86 -37.19 62.66 32.04
C SER A 86 -38.41 61.73 32.01
N GLU A 87 -39.54 62.12 31.44
CA GLU A 87 -40.71 61.25 31.33
C GLU A 87 -40.60 60.31 30.12
N MET A 88 -40.51 59.01 30.42
CA MET A 88 -40.57 57.94 29.44
C MET A 88 -41.95 57.31 29.44
N VAL A 89 -42.54 57.16 28.25
CA VAL A 89 -43.85 56.55 28.07
C VAL A 89 -43.70 55.28 27.24
N LEU A 90 -44.48 54.25 27.58
CA LEU A 90 -44.53 53.00 26.82
C LEU A 90 -45.08 53.27 25.41
N ASP A 91 -44.32 52.86 24.38
CA ASP A 91 -44.74 52.98 22.97
C ASP A 91 -44.59 51.63 22.28
N THR A 92 -45.65 50.83 22.31
CA THR A 92 -45.70 49.48 21.74
C THR A 92 -45.53 49.45 20.22
N ASN A 93 -45.64 50.59 19.52
CA ASN A 93 -45.43 50.65 18.07
C ASN A 93 -43.95 50.52 17.69
N LEU A 94 -43.03 50.79 18.62
CA LEU A 94 -41.59 50.62 18.40
C LEU A 94 -41.17 49.15 18.31
N CYS A 95 -41.93 48.25 18.95
CA CYS A 95 -41.74 46.80 18.86
C CYS A 95 -43.10 46.09 18.72
N PRO A 96 -43.69 46.10 17.51
CA PRO A 96 -45.08 45.72 17.31
C PRO A 96 -45.26 44.20 17.35
N LYS A 97 -45.84 43.72 18.46
CA LYS A 97 -46.18 42.30 18.65
C LYS A 97 -47.13 41.76 17.57
N GLU A 98 -48.03 42.59 17.05
CA GLU A 98 -48.96 42.26 15.96
C GLU A 98 -48.25 41.86 14.65
N LYS A 99 -47.00 42.32 14.47
CA LYS A 99 -46.15 41.98 13.33
C LYS A 99 -45.11 40.90 13.66
N ASN A 100 -45.33 40.15 14.74
CA ASN A 100 -44.42 39.11 15.26
C ASN A 100 -43.03 39.63 15.70
N TYR A 101 -42.91 40.90 16.09
CA TYR A 101 -41.72 41.37 16.77
C TYR A 101 -41.76 40.93 18.24
N GLU A 102 -40.61 40.53 18.78
CA GLU A 102 -40.50 40.04 20.15
C GLU A 102 -39.63 40.97 20.99
N TRP A 103 -40.19 41.47 22.09
CA TRP A 103 -39.49 42.32 23.03
C TRP A 103 -38.71 41.49 24.05
N SER A 104 -37.41 41.74 24.15
CA SER A 104 -36.51 41.09 25.08
C SER A 104 -35.79 42.13 25.94
N PHE A 105 -35.90 42.01 27.26
CA PHE A 105 -35.29 42.95 28.21
C PHE A 105 -34.39 42.27 29.26
N ILE A 106 -34.63 40.99 29.54
CA ILE A 106 -33.91 40.23 30.58
C ILE A 106 -32.93 39.25 29.93
N GLN A 107 -33.38 38.57 28.88
CA GLN A 107 -32.59 37.56 28.18
C GLN A 107 -32.82 37.71 26.68
N CYS A 108 -31.77 37.49 25.89
CA CYS A 108 -31.88 37.51 24.44
C CYS A 108 -32.75 36.36 23.93
N PRO A 109 -33.48 36.56 22.82
CA PRO A 109 -34.19 35.48 22.15
C PRO A 109 -33.23 34.36 21.76
N ALA A 110 -33.69 33.12 21.82
CA ALA A 110 -32.92 31.99 21.32
C ALA A 110 -32.70 32.11 19.81
N CYS A 111 -31.49 31.79 19.35
CA CYS A 111 -31.20 31.72 17.92
C CYS A 111 -32.04 30.62 17.26
N THR A 112 -32.71 30.90 16.15
CA THR A 112 -33.37 29.84 15.37
C THR A 112 -32.45 29.39 14.24
N CYS A 113 -31.89 28.20 14.39
CA CYS A 113 -30.87 27.64 13.48
C CYS A 113 -31.30 26.33 12.84
N SER A 114 -32.61 26.17 12.58
CA SER A 114 -33.20 24.98 11.97
C SER A 114 -32.82 23.64 12.64
N GLY A 115 -32.49 23.66 13.93
CA GLY A 115 -32.04 22.48 14.68
C GLY A 115 -30.57 22.08 14.46
N HIS A 116 -29.82 22.82 13.63
CA HIS A 116 -28.43 22.52 13.26
C HIS A 116 -27.39 23.41 13.96
N ALA A 117 -27.81 24.29 14.86
CA ALA A 117 -26.94 24.98 15.79
C ALA A 117 -27.71 25.42 17.04
N ASN A 118 -26.99 25.61 18.14
CA ASN A 118 -27.47 26.19 19.39
C ASN A 118 -26.77 27.51 19.74
N ILE A 119 -25.75 27.90 18.98
CA ILE A 119 -24.97 29.12 19.16
C ILE A 119 -25.05 29.91 17.85
N CYS A 120 -25.29 31.21 17.96
CA CYS A 120 -25.22 32.14 16.83
C CYS A 120 -24.38 33.37 17.19
N HIS A 121 -23.96 34.09 16.15
CA HIS A 121 -23.20 35.31 16.29
C HIS A 121 -24.11 36.43 16.83
N LEU A 122 -23.78 36.94 18.01
CA LEU A 122 -24.63 37.85 18.80
C LEU A 122 -25.01 39.16 18.06
N HIS A 123 -24.19 39.58 17.08
CA HIS A 123 -24.38 40.84 16.35
C HIS A 123 -25.08 40.70 15.00
N THR A 124 -24.93 39.55 14.35
CA THR A 124 -25.43 39.34 12.98
C THR A 124 -26.57 38.35 12.94
N GLY A 125 -26.73 37.57 14.02
CA GLY A 125 -27.69 36.50 14.12
C GLY A 125 -27.28 35.21 13.42
N LYS A 126 -26.14 35.23 12.70
CA LYS A 126 -25.67 34.09 11.89
C LYS A 126 -25.34 32.89 12.77
N CYS A 127 -25.98 31.76 12.50
CA CYS A 127 -25.77 30.51 13.21
C CYS A 127 -24.40 29.88 12.91
N PHE A 128 -23.80 29.28 13.94
CA PHE A 128 -22.60 28.47 13.78
C PHE A 128 -22.99 27.00 13.57
N CYS A 129 -23.22 26.61 12.33
CA CYS A 129 -23.73 25.27 11.98
C CYS A 129 -22.80 24.16 12.46
N THR A 130 -23.35 23.17 13.17
CA THR A 130 -22.58 22.11 13.81
C THR A 130 -22.27 20.94 12.87
N THR A 131 -22.99 20.81 11.76
CA THR A 131 -22.76 19.73 10.78
C THR A 131 -22.05 20.28 9.55
N LYS A 132 -20.91 19.66 9.18
CA LYS A 132 -20.17 20.04 7.98
C LYS A 132 -21.02 19.83 6.73
N GLY A 133 -21.06 20.84 5.86
CA GLY A 133 -21.87 20.83 4.64
C GLY A 133 -23.24 21.49 4.79
N ILE A 134 -23.62 21.92 5.99
CA ILE A 134 -24.77 22.80 6.21
C ILE A 134 -24.28 24.25 6.27
N LYS A 135 -24.91 25.15 5.51
CA LYS A 135 -24.58 26.57 5.41
C LYS A 135 -25.84 27.46 5.43
N GLY A 136 -25.62 28.77 5.39
CA GLY A 136 -26.67 29.80 5.46
C GLY A 136 -26.78 30.43 6.85
N ASP A 137 -27.42 31.59 6.93
CA ASP A 137 -27.51 32.38 8.17
C ASP A 137 -28.27 31.64 9.29
N GLN A 138 -29.17 30.72 8.93
CA GLN A 138 -29.96 29.90 9.85
C GLN A 138 -29.69 28.39 9.66
N CYS A 139 -28.59 28.02 9.01
CA CYS A 139 -28.27 26.62 8.68
C CYS A 139 -29.34 25.93 7.81
N GLN A 140 -29.93 26.68 6.88
CA GLN A 140 -31.05 26.24 6.05
C GLN A 140 -30.67 25.74 4.65
N LEU A 141 -29.39 25.77 4.27
CA LEU A 141 -28.91 25.39 2.94
C LEU A 141 -27.85 24.28 3.04
N CYS A 142 -27.79 23.40 2.04
CA CYS A 142 -26.63 22.53 1.84
C CYS A 142 -25.54 23.25 1.05
N ASP A 143 -24.29 22.87 1.29
CA ASP A 143 -23.13 23.35 0.54
C ASP A 143 -22.95 22.59 -0.78
N SER A 144 -23.85 22.86 -1.72
CA SER A 144 -23.89 22.22 -3.04
C SER A 144 -22.61 22.41 -3.85
N GLU A 145 -21.94 23.55 -3.69
CA GLU A 145 -20.64 23.85 -4.31
C GLU A 145 -19.57 22.82 -3.93
N ASN A 146 -19.62 22.31 -2.70
CA ASN A 146 -18.71 21.29 -2.18
C ASN A 146 -19.32 19.87 -2.23
N ARG A 147 -20.27 19.64 -3.15
CA ARG A 147 -20.93 18.33 -3.40
C ARG A 147 -21.75 17.77 -2.23
N TYR A 148 -22.21 18.63 -1.32
CA TYR A 148 -23.20 18.22 -0.33
C TYR A 148 -24.61 18.24 -0.93
N VAL A 149 -25.35 17.15 -0.71
CA VAL A 149 -26.72 16.96 -1.19
C VAL A 149 -27.67 16.72 -0.02
N GLY A 150 -28.95 17.05 -0.19
CA GLY A 150 -29.96 16.88 0.85
C GLY A 150 -30.76 18.15 1.11
N ASN A 151 -31.44 18.19 2.26
CA ASN A 151 -32.21 19.35 2.69
C ASN A 151 -32.19 19.45 4.22
N PRO A 152 -31.49 20.45 4.80
CA PRO A 152 -31.37 20.56 6.25
C PRO A 152 -32.68 20.99 6.93
N LEU A 153 -33.66 21.54 6.20
CA LEU A 153 -34.99 21.86 6.74
C LEU A 153 -35.86 20.61 6.93
N ARG A 154 -35.55 19.51 6.25
CA ARG A 154 -36.29 18.25 6.35
C ARG A 154 -35.45 17.09 6.90
N GLY A 155 -34.19 17.35 7.24
CA GLY A 155 -33.22 16.35 7.68
C GLY A 155 -31.82 16.97 7.76
N THR A 156 -30.89 16.47 6.96
CA THR A 156 -29.50 16.96 6.96
C THR A 156 -28.91 16.98 5.56
N CYS A 157 -27.63 17.36 5.46
CA CYS A 157 -26.85 17.34 4.24
C CYS A 157 -25.82 16.22 4.31
N TYR A 158 -25.58 15.57 3.18
CA TYR A 158 -24.71 14.41 3.04
C TYR A 158 -23.67 14.66 1.97
N TYR A 159 -22.45 14.20 2.22
CA TYR A 159 -21.42 14.12 1.20
C TYR A 159 -21.49 12.75 0.51
N SER A 160 -21.60 12.74 -0.83
CA SER A 160 -21.65 11.49 -1.61
C SER A 160 -20.25 10.90 -1.79
N LEU A 161 -20.05 9.69 -1.27
CA LEU A 161 -18.81 8.95 -1.39
C LEU A 161 -18.84 8.07 -2.64
N LEU A 162 -17.75 8.11 -3.40
CA LEU A 162 -17.51 7.18 -4.51
C LEU A 162 -16.96 5.86 -3.97
N ILE A 163 -17.47 4.75 -4.49
CA ILE A 163 -17.00 3.41 -4.14
C ILE A 163 -15.57 3.21 -4.64
N ASP A 164 -14.77 2.44 -3.91
CA ASP A 164 -13.34 2.16 -4.15
C ASP A 164 -12.42 3.41 -4.08
N TYR A 165 -12.94 4.53 -3.56
CA TYR A 165 -12.17 5.74 -3.33
C TYR A 165 -12.07 6.07 -1.83
N GLN A 166 -10.87 6.46 -1.39
CA GLN A 166 -10.62 6.90 -0.01
C GLN A 166 -10.67 8.42 0.07
N PHE A 167 -11.57 8.93 0.90
CA PHE A 167 -11.71 10.36 1.15
C PHE A 167 -11.05 10.75 2.47
N THR A 168 -10.45 11.93 2.51
CA THR A 168 -9.89 12.52 3.73
C THR A 168 -10.46 13.91 3.94
N PHE A 169 -11.20 14.09 5.04
CA PHE A 169 -11.76 15.37 5.46
C PHE A 169 -10.88 15.95 6.57
N SER A 170 -10.32 17.13 6.33
CA SER A 170 -9.44 17.81 7.29
C SER A 170 -10.12 19.08 7.78
N LEU A 171 -10.67 19.03 9.00
CA LEU A 171 -11.30 20.16 9.68
C LEU A 171 -10.29 20.76 10.64
N LEU A 172 -9.47 21.68 10.10
CA LEU A 172 -8.32 22.27 10.80
C LEU A 172 -8.39 23.80 10.85
N GLN A 173 -9.30 24.41 10.09
CA GLN A 173 -9.39 25.86 10.00
C GLN A 173 -10.23 26.42 11.15
N GLU A 174 -10.04 27.68 11.53
CA GLU A 174 -10.81 28.30 12.61
C GLU A 174 -12.32 28.33 12.30
N ASP A 175 -12.69 28.46 11.03
CA ASP A 175 -14.09 28.42 10.59
C ASP A 175 -14.75 27.06 10.84
N ASP A 176 -13.96 25.98 10.91
CA ASP A 176 -14.47 24.63 11.20
C ASP A 176 -14.69 24.37 12.71
N ARG A 177 -14.32 25.31 13.59
CA ARG A 177 -14.31 25.12 15.06
C ARG A 177 -15.65 24.65 15.64
N HIS A 178 -16.75 25.06 15.03
CA HIS A 178 -18.10 24.79 15.51
C HIS A 178 -18.66 23.46 14.98
N HIS A 179 -17.97 22.80 14.05
CA HIS A 179 -18.40 21.52 13.51
C HIS A 179 -18.13 20.38 14.51
N THR A 180 -19.17 19.60 14.78
CA THR A 180 -19.16 18.42 15.65
C THR A 180 -19.76 17.19 14.96
N ALA A 181 -20.27 17.35 13.74
CA ALA A 181 -20.83 16.27 12.94
C ALA A 181 -20.50 16.40 11.43
N ILE A 182 -20.49 15.27 10.72
CA ILE A 182 -20.42 15.18 9.26
C ILE A 182 -21.13 13.90 8.82
N ASN A 183 -21.92 13.98 7.74
CA ASN A 183 -22.72 12.87 7.25
C ASN A 183 -22.34 12.50 5.82
N PHE A 184 -22.36 11.20 5.54
CA PHE A 184 -22.01 10.64 4.24
C PHE A 184 -23.11 9.73 3.72
N ILE A 185 -23.17 9.61 2.38
CA ILE A 185 -23.97 8.60 1.69
C ILE A 185 -23.09 7.82 0.74
N ALA A 186 -23.38 6.53 0.60
CA ALA A 186 -22.73 5.66 -0.37
C ALA A 186 -23.76 4.73 -1.02
N ASN A 187 -23.67 4.60 -2.33
CA ASN A 187 -24.50 3.71 -3.13
C ASN A 187 -23.59 2.62 -3.72
N PRO A 188 -23.78 1.34 -3.35
CA PRO A 188 -23.07 0.23 -3.96
C PRO A 188 -23.20 0.25 -5.49
N GLU A 189 -22.10 0.09 -6.21
CA GLU A 189 -22.10 0.03 -7.67
C GLU A 189 -22.36 -1.40 -8.17
N GLN A 190 -21.93 -2.41 -7.41
CA GLN A 190 -22.04 -3.82 -7.76
C GLN A 190 -23.04 -4.54 -6.83
N SER A 191 -24.04 -5.18 -7.41
CA SER A 191 -25.12 -5.86 -6.66
C SER A 191 -24.79 -7.28 -6.21
N ASN A 192 -23.66 -7.84 -6.66
CA ASN A 192 -23.19 -9.19 -6.37
C ASN A 192 -21.91 -9.22 -5.53
N LYS A 193 -21.58 -8.10 -4.85
CA LYS A 193 -20.39 -7.99 -4.02
C LYS A 193 -20.71 -7.33 -2.69
N ASN A 194 -20.01 -7.77 -1.66
CA ASN A 194 -20.07 -7.15 -0.35
C ASN A 194 -19.56 -5.71 -0.42
N LEU A 195 -20.10 -4.87 0.45
CA LEU A 195 -19.69 -3.50 0.62
C LEU A 195 -18.84 -3.40 1.89
N ASP A 196 -17.55 -3.22 1.74
CA ASP A 196 -16.62 -3.02 2.84
C ASP A 196 -16.56 -1.55 3.22
N ILE A 197 -16.64 -1.24 4.52
CA ILE A 197 -16.46 0.10 5.05
C ILE A 197 -15.19 0.17 5.89
N SER A 198 -14.46 1.27 5.76
CA SER A 198 -13.42 1.65 6.71
C SER A 198 -13.53 3.14 7.02
N ILE A 199 -13.50 3.49 8.31
CA ILE A 199 -13.43 4.87 8.78
C ILE A 199 -12.41 4.96 9.92
N ASN A 200 -11.58 5.99 9.90
CA ASN A 200 -10.60 6.31 10.93
C ASN A 200 -10.57 7.83 11.14
N ALA A 201 -10.40 8.28 12.37
CA ALA A 201 -10.19 9.69 12.67
C ALA A 201 -9.11 9.93 13.72
N SER A 202 -8.55 11.15 13.71
CA SER A 202 -7.52 11.56 14.68
C SER A 202 -8.05 11.63 16.12
N ASN A 203 -9.32 11.97 16.30
CA ASN A 203 -10.01 12.06 17.59
C ASN A 203 -11.16 11.04 17.64
N ASN A 204 -11.68 10.80 18.85
CA ASN A 204 -12.83 9.93 19.02
C ASN A 204 -14.09 10.55 18.43
N PHE A 205 -14.98 9.71 17.90
CA PHE A 205 -16.29 10.09 17.37
C PHE A 205 -17.34 9.03 17.70
N ASN A 206 -18.61 9.41 17.56
CA ASN A 206 -19.75 8.50 17.54
C ASN A 206 -20.10 8.18 16.08
N LEU A 207 -20.41 6.91 15.82
CA LEU A 207 -20.71 6.37 14.50
C LEU A 207 -22.08 5.70 14.52
N ASN A 208 -22.95 6.15 13.61
CA ASN A 208 -24.19 5.44 13.31
C ASN A 208 -24.25 5.16 11.80
N ILE A 209 -24.52 3.90 11.43
CA ILE A 209 -24.66 3.49 10.03
C ILE A 209 -26.07 2.93 9.86
N THR A 210 -26.79 3.49 8.90
CA THR A 210 -28.13 3.06 8.53
C THR A 210 -28.19 2.74 7.04
N TRP A 211 -29.25 2.08 6.61
CA TRP A 211 -29.53 1.85 5.20
C TRP A 211 -31.01 2.01 4.89
N SER A 212 -31.31 2.34 3.63
CA SER A 212 -32.68 2.36 3.11
C SER A 212 -32.73 1.89 1.66
N VAL A 213 -33.94 1.53 1.22
CA VAL A 213 -34.26 1.20 -0.16
C VAL A 213 -35.14 2.30 -0.74
N GLY A 214 -34.81 2.80 -1.93
CA GLY A 214 -35.70 3.71 -2.68
C GLY A 214 -35.51 5.20 -2.40
N SER A 215 -34.42 5.59 -1.73
CA SER A 215 -34.08 7.00 -1.54
C SER A 215 -33.28 7.52 -2.74
N THR A 216 -33.95 8.21 -3.67
CA THR A 216 -33.26 9.12 -4.58
C THR A 216 -32.77 10.34 -3.81
N ALA A 217 -31.55 10.79 -4.12
CA ALA A 217 -30.81 11.85 -3.43
C ALA A 217 -31.70 13.00 -2.88
N GLY A 218 -31.86 13.04 -1.56
CA GLY A 218 -32.34 14.23 -0.84
C GLY A 218 -33.83 14.34 -0.54
N THR A 219 -34.67 13.36 -0.87
CA THR A 219 -36.08 13.32 -0.40
C THR A 219 -36.30 12.17 0.58
N ILE A 220 -36.37 12.52 1.86
CA ILE A 220 -36.56 11.60 2.98
C ILE A 220 -38.01 11.12 2.97
N SER A 221 -38.23 9.89 2.49
CA SER A 221 -39.49 9.16 2.69
C SER A 221 -39.27 7.65 2.77
N GLY A 222 -38.07 7.20 3.12
CA GLY A 222 -37.76 5.79 3.41
C GLY A 222 -37.47 5.63 4.89
N GLU A 223 -38.05 4.62 5.52
CA GLU A 223 -37.71 4.24 6.89
C GLU A 223 -36.26 3.71 6.92
N GLU A 224 -35.34 4.47 7.49
CA GLU A 224 -33.94 4.05 7.65
C GLU A 224 -33.84 2.96 8.71
N THR A 225 -33.13 1.88 8.40
CA THR A 225 -32.84 0.81 9.35
C THR A 225 -31.41 0.94 9.87
N SER A 226 -31.23 1.02 11.20
CA SER A 226 -29.90 1.08 11.81
C SER A 226 -29.21 -0.30 11.82
N ILE A 227 -27.93 -0.32 11.46
CA ILE A 227 -27.09 -1.52 11.38
C ILE A 227 -25.98 -1.45 12.43
N VAL A 228 -25.37 -0.27 12.58
CA VAL A 228 -24.22 -0.05 13.44
C VAL A 228 -24.46 1.17 14.29
N SER A 229 -24.25 1.05 15.60
CA SER A 229 -24.22 2.17 16.53
C SER A 229 -23.06 1.98 17.49
N LYS A 230 -22.08 2.89 17.43
CA LYS A 230 -20.86 2.89 18.25
C LYS A 230 -20.62 4.30 18.77
N ASN A 231 -20.16 4.40 20.00
CA ASN A 231 -19.86 5.68 20.64
C ASN A 231 -18.39 5.74 21.06
N ASN A 232 -17.78 6.92 20.94
CA ASN A 232 -16.43 7.21 21.43
C ASN A 232 -15.34 6.27 20.85
N ILE A 233 -15.36 6.03 19.55
CA ILE A 233 -14.38 5.19 18.82
C ILE A 233 -13.43 6.04 17.97
N LYS A 234 -12.25 5.51 17.61
CA LYS A 234 -11.31 6.15 16.67
C LYS A 234 -11.34 5.55 15.27
N GLU A 235 -11.67 4.28 15.17
CA GLU A 235 -11.71 3.57 13.90
C GLU A 235 -12.84 2.54 13.90
N TYR A 236 -13.34 2.24 12.71
CA TYR A 236 -14.32 1.19 12.47
C TYR A 236 -14.08 0.57 11.09
N ARG A 237 -14.15 -0.75 11.03
CA ARG A 237 -14.07 -1.50 9.78
C ARG A 237 -15.06 -2.66 9.83
N ASP A 238 -15.81 -2.85 8.76
CA ASP A 238 -16.83 -3.90 8.65
C ASP A 238 -17.11 -4.25 7.18
N SER A 239 -17.81 -5.36 6.95
CA SER A 239 -18.21 -5.84 5.63
C SER A 239 -19.71 -6.15 5.59
N PHE A 240 -20.44 -5.43 4.74
CA PHE A 240 -21.88 -5.63 4.56
C PHE A 240 -22.15 -6.60 3.41
N SER A 241 -22.69 -7.77 3.74
CA SER A 241 -22.97 -8.83 2.75
C SER A 241 -24.09 -8.48 1.79
N TYR A 242 -23.86 -8.67 0.48
CA TYR A 242 -24.88 -8.42 -0.54
C TYR A 242 -26.11 -9.32 -0.42
N GLU A 243 -25.98 -10.50 0.20
CA GLU A 243 -27.08 -11.45 0.42
C GLU A 243 -27.96 -11.00 1.58
N LYS A 244 -27.33 -10.63 2.70
CA LYS A 244 -28.03 -10.20 3.93
C LYS A 244 -28.84 -8.93 3.69
N PHE A 245 -28.30 -7.99 2.91
CA PHE A 245 -28.95 -6.72 2.58
C PHE A 245 -29.66 -6.73 1.21
N ASN A 246 -29.64 -7.88 0.53
CA ASN A 246 -30.28 -8.13 -0.76
C ASN A 246 -30.09 -7.01 -1.79
N PHE A 247 -28.84 -6.71 -2.14
CA PHE A 247 -28.50 -5.65 -3.12
C PHE A 247 -29.10 -5.93 -4.50
N ARG A 248 -29.30 -7.20 -4.85
CA ARG A 248 -29.85 -7.63 -6.15
C ARG A 248 -31.31 -7.20 -6.34
N SER A 249 -32.14 -7.32 -5.30
CA SER A 249 -33.54 -6.89 -5.37
C SER A 249 -33.71 -5.37 -5.23
N ASN A 250 -32.69 -4.67 -4.72
CA ASN A 250 -32.76 -3.26 -4.36
C ASN A 250 -31.62 -2.47 -5.00
N PRO A 251 -31.69 -2.17 -6.32
CA PRO A 251 -30.63 -1.44 -7.01
C PRO A 251 -30.42 0.00 -6.50
N ASN A 252 -31.43 0.59 -5.85
CA ASN A 252 -31.38 1.92 -5.24
C ASN A 252 -31.15 1.85 -3.72
N ILE A 253 -30.33 0.91 -3.26
CA ILE A 253 -29.90 0.85 -1.86
C ILE A 253 -28.93 2.00 -1.57
N THR A 254 -29.13 2.66 -0.43
CA THR A 254 -28.25 3.73 0.05
C THR A 254 -27.84 3.43 1.47
N PHE A 255 -26.53 3.53 1.74
CA PHE A 255 -25.98 3.50 3.08
C PHE A 255 -25.74 4.94 3.55
N TYR A 256 -26.19 5.25 4.76
CA TYR A 256 -25.96 6.53 5.41
C TYR A 256 -24.99 6.33 6.56
N VAL A 257 -24.01 7.23 6.65
CA VAL A 257 -22.99 7.20 7.71
C VAL A 257 -23.03 8.53 8.44
N TYR A 258 -23.38 8.49 9.71
CA TYR A 258 -23.45 9.64 10.60
C TYR A 258 -22.26 9.61 11.54
N VAL A 259 -21.37 10.59 11.39
CA VAL A 259 -20.21 10.79 12.26
C VAL A 259 -20.47 12.02 13.11
N SER A 260 -20.51 11.85 14.43
CA SER A 260 -20.95 12.91 15.34
C SER A 260 -20.13 12.93 16.63
N ASN A 261 -20.34 13.98 17.45
CA ASN A 261 -19.72 14.14 18.76
C ASN A 261 -18.18 14.10 18.72
N PHE A 262 -17.59 14.62 17.65
CA PHE A 262 -16.15 14.87 17.60
C PHE A 262 -15.85 16.31 17.98
N SER A 263 -14.60 16.56 18.41
CA SER A 263 -14.07 17.89 18.67
C SER A 263 -13.09 18.33 17.57
N TRP A 264 -13.17 19.60 17.19
CA TRP A 264 -12.17 20.26 16.36
C TRP A 264 -10.86 20.47 17.15
N PRO A 265 -9.67 20.36 16.53
CA PRO A 265 -9.42 19.98 15.14
C PRO A 265 -9.47 18.45 14.92
N ILE A 266 -9.96 18.02 13.76
CA ILE A 266 -10.06 16.59 13.41
C ILE A 266 -9.73 16.30 11.94
N LYS A 267 -9.12 15.14 11.70
CA LYS A 267 -9.02 14.53 10.37
C LYS A 267 -9.81 13.23 10.35
N ILE A 268 -10.67 13.05 9.36
CA ILE A 268 -11.50 11.86 9.17
C ILE A 268 -11.18 11.25 7.82
N GLN A 269 -10.80 9.99 7.79
CA GLN A 269 -10.58 9.19 6.60
C GLN A 269 -11.69 8.15 6.50
N ILE A 270 -12.38 8.10 5.37
CA ILE A 270 -13.47 7.15 5.13
C ILE A 270 -13.38 6.60 3.72
N ALA A 271 -13.63 5.31 3.58
CA ALA A 271 -13.70 4.63 2.30
C ALA A 271 -14.76 3.54 2.34
N PHE A 272 -15.47 3.41 1.22
CA PHE A 272 -16.24 2.22 0.89
C PHE A 272 -15.53 1.47 -0.24
N SER A 273 -15.53 0.15 -0.20
CA SER A 273 -14.85 -0.70 -1.18
C SER A 273 -15.75 -1.88 -1.58
N GLN A 274 -15.74 -2.21 -2.87
CA GLN A 274 -16.28 -3.45 -3.41
C GLN A 274 -15.18 -4.24 -4.15
N HIS A 275 -13.96 -4.14 -3.62
CA HIS A 275 -12.79 -4.80 -4.16
C HIS A 275 -12.96 -6.33 -4.24
N ASN A 276 -12.40 -6.94 -5.29
CA ASN A 276 -12.33 -8.40 -5.44
C ASN A 276 -11.27 -8.98 -4.49
N THR A 277 -11.58 -9.12 -3.20
CA THR A 277 -10.56 -9.35 -2.16
C THR A 277 -9.97 -10.77 -2.11
N ILE A 278 -10.43 -11.75 -2.88
CA ILE A 278 -9.99 -13.16 -2.70
C ILE A 278 -9.31 -13.76 -3.95
N MET A 279 -9.61 -13.27 -5.15
CA MET A 279 -9.13 -13.90 -6.38
C MET A 279 -7.73 -13.48 -6.83
N ASP A 280 -7.08 -12.50 -6.21
CA ASP A 280 -5.84 -11.94 -6.75
C ASP A 280 -4.57 -12.48 -6.07
N LEU A 281 -4.50 -12.54 -4.73
CA LEU A 281 -3.25 -12.94 -4.06
C LEU A 281 -2.99 -14.45 -4.12
N VAL A 282 -3.99 -15.28 -3.81
CA VAL A 282 -3.85 -16.76 -3.84
C VAL A 282 -3.69 -17.24 -5.29
N GLN A 283 -4.46 -16.69 -6.22
CA GLN A 283 -4.33 -17.03 -7.64
C GLN A 283 -2.99 -16.57 -8.21
N PHE A 284 -2.50 -15.38 -7.85
CA PHE A 284 -1.15 -14.93 -8.22
C PHE A 284 -0.09 -15.94 -7.78
N PHE A 285 -0.10 -16.38 -6.51
CA PHE A 285 0.85 -17.39 -6.04
C PHE A 285 0.67 -18.73 -6.74
N VAL A 286 -0.56 -19.24 -6.90
CA VAL A 286 -0.82 -20.52 -7.57
C VAL A 286 -0.36 -20.50 -9.03
N THR A 287 -0.69 -19.44 -9.78
CA THR A 287 -0.28 -19.28 -11.18
C THR A 287 1.24 -19.11 -11.29
N PHE A 288 1.85 -18.30 -10.43
CA PHE A 288 3.30 -18.10 -10.41
C PHE A 288 4.06 -19.40 -10.12
N PHE A 289 3.69 -20.13 -9.05
CA PHE A 289 4.34 -21.40 -8.70
C PHE A 289 4.10 -22.48 -9.76
N SER A 290 2.90 -22.55 -10.34
CA SER A 290 2.59 -23.50 -11.43
C SER A 290 3.48 -23.25 -12.66
N CYS A 291 3.66 -21.99 -13.06
CA CYS A 291 4.50 -21.62 -14.19
C CYS A 291 5.99 -21.89 -13.88
N PHE A 292 6.45 -21.49 -12.70
CA PHE A 292 7.83 -21.71 -12.26
C PHE A 292 8.20 -23.20 -12.23
N LEU A 293 7.36 -24.05 -11.64
CA LEU A 293 7.57 -25.49 -11.61
C LEU A 293 7.54 -26.11 -13.01
N SER A 294 6.68 -25.62 -13.90
CA SER A 294 6.64 -26.05 -15.30
C SER A 294 7.95 -25.74 -16.04
N LEU A 295 8.50 -24.54 -15.85
CA LEU A 295 9.78 -24.14 -16.44
C LEU A 295 10.95 -24.95 -15.87
N LEU A 296 10.95 -25.23 -14.56
CA LEU A 296 11.95 -26.11 -13.94
C LEU A 296 11.90 -27.54 -14.49
N LEU A 297 10.69 -28.08 -14.70
CA LEU A 297 10.52 -29.39 -15.33
C LEU A 297 11.08 -29.42 -16.74
N VAL A 298 10.77 -28.40 -17.57
CA VAL A 298 11.33 -28.29 -18.93
C VAL A 298 12.86 -28.19 -18.88
N ALA A 299 13.41 -27.38 -17.98
CA ALA A 299 14.87 -27.28 -17.80
C ALA A 299 15.50 -28.61 -17.37
N ALA A 300 14.87 -29.34 -16.46
CA ALA A 300 15.33 -30.66 -16.02
C ALA A 300 15.27 -31.70 -17.15
N VAL A 301 14.20 -31.69 -17.96
CA VAL A 301 14.06 -32.56 -19.14
C VAL A 301 15.14 -32.25 -20.18
N VAL A 302 15.34 -30.97 -20.52
CA VAL A 302 16.39 -30.52 -21.45
C VAL A 302 17.77 -30.91 -20.91
N TRP A 303 18.01 -30.74 -19.62
CA TRP A 303 19.25 -31.15 -18.98
C TRP A 303 19.46 -32.67 -19.04
N LYS A 304 18.42 -33.48 -18.78
CA LYS A 304 18.48 -34.94 -18.91
C LYS A 304 18.70 -35.41 -20.35
N ILE A 305 18.08 -34.77 -21.32
CA ILE A 305 18.32 -35.04 -22.76
C ILE A 305 19.76 -34.71 -23.11
N LYS A 306 20.25 -33.54 -22.69
CA LYS A 306 21.65 -33.12 -22.90
C LYS A 306 22.64 -34.08 -22.23
N GLN A 307 22.37 -34.51 -21.00
CA GLN A 307 23.16 -35.48 -20.26
C GLN A 307 23.22 -36.83 -20.99
N THR A 308 22.08 -37.31 -21.49
CA THR A 308 21.99 -38.57 -22.25
C THR A 308 22.70 -38.47 -23.60
N CYS A 309 22.52 -37.36 -24.33
CA CYS A 309 23.21 -37.13 -25.61
C CYS A 309 24.72 -37.05 -25.43
N TRP A 310 25.20 -36.36 -24.39
CA TRP A 310 26.61 -36.32 -24.02
C TRP A 310 27.16 -37.71 -23.71
N ALA A 311 26.43 -38.52 -22.93
CA ALA A 311 26.83 -39.88 -22.64
C ALA A 311 26.88 -40.76 -23.90
N SER A 312 25.91 -40.62 -24.81
CA SER A 312 25.87 -41.36 -26.08
C SER A 312 27.05 -40.99 -26.99
N ARG A 313 27.31 -39.68 -27.18
CA ARG A 313 28.46 -39.20 -27.97
C ARG A 313 29.79 -39.71 -27.41
N ARG A 314 29.93 -39.74 -26.08
CA ARG A 314 31.12 -40.30 -25.40
C ARG A 314 31.30 -41.79 -25.73
N ARG A 315 30.22 -42.57 -25.71
CA ARG A 315 30.25 -44.02 -26.07
C ARG A 315 30.63 -44.23 -27.53
N GLU A 316 30.08 -43.45 -28.45
CA GLU A 316 30.45 -43.54 -29.87
C GLU A 316 31.93 -43.22 -30.12
N GLN A 317 32.47 -42.21 -29.44
CA GLN A 317 33.90 -41.87 -29.54
C GLN A 317 34.78 -43.04 -29.09
N LEU A 318 34.48 -43.62 -27.92
CA LEU A 318 35.21 -44.78 -27.40
C LEU A 318 35.14 -45.99 -28.34
N LEU A 319 33.97 -46.25 -28.95
CA LEU A 319 33.80 -47.31 -29.95
C LEU A 319 34.67 -47.06 -31.20
N ARG A 320 34.65 -45.83 -31.74
CA ARG A 320 35.48 -45.46 -32.91
C ARG A 320 36.96 -45.55 -32.59
N GLU A 321 37.39 -45.10 -31.42
CA GLU A 321 38.78 -45.22 -30.95
C GLU A 321 39.18 -46.69 -30.80
N ARG A 322 38.33 -47.53 -30.21
CA ARG A 322 38.59 -48.98 -30.09
C ARG A 322 38.70 -49.66 -31.46
N GLN A 323 37.85 -49.30 -32.42
CA GLN A 323 37.93 -49.81 -33.79
C GLN A 323 39.18 -49.32 -34.52
N GLN A 324 39.58 -48.07 -34.32
CA GLN A 324 40.82 -47.55 -34.88
C GLN A 324 42.05 -48.26 -34.28
N MET A 325 42.04 -48.56 -32.98
CA MET A 325 43.09 -49.36 -32.34
C MET A 325 43.12 -50.81 -32.85
N ALA A 326 41.94 -51.43 -33.02
CA ALA A 326 41.82 -52.80 -33.52
C ALA A 326 42.14 -52.96 -35.03
N SER A 327 42.06 -51.89 -35.81
CA SER A 327 42.36 -51.89 -37.26
C SER A 327 43.80 -51.51 -37.59
N ARG A 328 44.63 -51.20 -36.59
CA ARG A 328 46.07 -51.00 -36.81
C ARG A 328 46.68 -52.35 -37.21
N PRO A 329 47.47 -52.43 -38.29
CA PRO A 329 48.15 -53.67 -38.65
C PRO A 329 49.05 -54.11 -37.49
N PHE A 330 48.97 -55.38 -37.10
CA PHE A 330 49.91 -55.97 -36.15
C PHE A 330 51.31 -55.89 -36.77
N ALA A 331 52.24 -55.22 -36.11
CA ALA A 331 53.64 -55.24 -36.52
C ALA A 331 54.23 -56.59 -36.12
N SER A 332 54.66 -57.39 -37.10
CA SER A 332 55.46 -58.59 -36.87
C SER A 332 56.94 -58.22 -36.90
N VAL A 333 57.71 -58.70 -35.92
CA VAL A 333 59.17 -58.53 -35.89
C VAL A 333 59.81 -59.91 -35.99
N ASP A 334 60.61 -60.11 -37.03
CA ASP A 334 61.40 -61.33 -37.19
C ASP A 334 62.63 -61.28 -36.27
N VAL A 335 62.83 -62.33 -35.47
CA VAL A 335 63.94 -62.42 -34.52
C VAL A 335 64.88 -63.54 -34.97
N ALA A 336 66.12 -63.18 -35.33
CA ALA A 336 67.18 -64.14 -35.59
C ALA A 336 67.91 -64.45 -34.26
N LEU A 337 67.90 -65.72 -33.85
CA LEU A 337 68.60 -66.21 -32.66
C LEU A 337 69.83 -66.99 -33.10
N GLU A 338 71.02 -66.55 -32.70
CA GLU A 338 72.22 -67.36 -32.87
C GLU A 338 72.16 -68.57 -31.94
N VAL A 339 72.05 -69.76 -32.53
CA VAL A 339 72.12 -71.05 -31.85
C VAL A 339 73.53 -71.57 -32.10
N GLY A 340 74.33 -71.70 -31.04
CA GLY A 340 75.70 -72.18 -31.16
C GLY A 340 75.76 -73.62 -31.66
N ALA A 341 76.48 -73.82 -32.76
CA ALA A 341 77.19 -75.05 -33.07
C ALA A 341 78.47 -74.67 -33.84
N GLU A 342 79.61 -74.95 -33.21
CA GLU A 342 80.99 -75.00 -33.71
C GLU A 342 81.52 -73.93 -34.69
N GLN A 343 82.74 -73.48 -34.38
CA GLN A 343 83.54 -72.49 -35.09
C GLN A 343 83.49 -72.62 -36.62
N THR A 344 83.19 -71.51 -37.29
CA THR A 344 83.83 -71.20 -38.56
C THR A 344 84.00 -69.69 -38.68
N GLU A 345 85.24 -69.26 -38.54
CA GLU A 345 85.70 -67.91 -38.85
C GLU A 345 85.36 -67.57 -40.31
N PHE A 346 84.38 -66.70 -40.54
CA PHE A 346 84.37 -65.84 -41.73
C PHE A 346 83.68 -64.50 -41.40
N LEU A 347 84.51 -63.50 -41.11
CA LEU A 347 84.30 -62.07 -41.36
C LEU A 347 82.92 -61.46 -40.97
N ARG A 348 82.66 -61.31 -39.67
CA ARG A 348 81.87 -60.17 -39.16
C ARG A 348 82.48 -59.68 -37.86
N GLY A 349 82.94 -58.43 -37.85
CA GLY A 349 83.48 -57.77 -36.66
C GLY A 349 82.48 -57.72 -35.50
N PRO A 350 82.92 -57.34 -34.29
CA PRO A 350 82.06 -57.29 -33.11
C PRO A 350 80.80 -56.49 -33.42
N LEU A 351 79.62 -57.11 -33.22
CA LEU A 351 78.35 -56.40 -33.15
C LEU A 351 78.30 -55.62 -31.82
N GLU A 352 79.21 -54.65 -31.65
CA GLU A 352 79.06 -53.58 -30.67
C GLU A 352 78.04 -52.58 -31.23
N GLY A 353 76.78 -52.82 -30.89
CA GLY A 353 75.70 -51.89 -31.20
C GLY A 353 74.58 -52.05 -30.18
N ALA A 354 74.04 -50.94 -29.71
CA ALA A 354 72.90 -50.93 -28.79
C ALA A 354 71.72 -51.75 -29.38
N PRO A 355 71.00 -52.53 -28.56
CA PRO A 355 69.91 -53.37 -29.04
C PRO A 355 68.86 -52.51 -29.77
N LYS A 356 68.48 -52.93 -30.99
CA LYS A 356 67.43 -52.24 -31.73
C LYS A 356 66.08 -52.48 -31.04
N PRO A 357 65.28 -51.43 -30.83
CA PRO A 357 64.00 -51.60 -30.17
C PRO A 357 62.95 -52.25 -31.05
N ILE A 358 62.10 -53.04 -30.40
CA ILE A 358 60.87 -53.61 -30.96
C ILE A 358 59.81 -52.52 -31.06
N ALA A 359 59.73 -51.66 -30.04
CA ALA A 359 58.83 -50.52 -30.00
C ALA A 359 59.46 -49.38 -29.19
N ILE A 360 59.14 -48.14 -29.58
CA ILE A 360 59.43 -46.93 -28.81
C ILE A 360 58.12 -46.16 -28.68
N GLU A 361 57.71 -45.87 -27.44
CA GLU A 361 56.53 -45.06 -27.14
C GLU A 361 56.94 -43.75 -26.46
N PRO A 362 56.88 -42.60 -27.15
CA PRO A 362 57.23 -41.31 -26.57
C PRO A 362 56.26 -40.90 -25.45
N CYS A 363 56.81 -40.45 -24.32
CA CYS A 363 56.03 -39.87 -23.23
C CYS A 363 55.51 -38.47 -23.60
N ALA A 364 54.51 -37.99 -22.87
CA ALA A 364 53.99 -36.63 -23.04
C ALA A 364 55.13 -35.59 -22.95
N GLY A 365 55.25 -34.74 -23.97
CA GLY A 365 56.33 -33.75 -24.08
C GLY A 365 57.56 -34.20 -24.88
N ASN A 366 57.60 -35.44 -25.38
CA ASN A 366 58.58 -35.96 -26.36
C ASN A 366 60.06 -35.84 -25.93
N ARG A 367 60.31 -35.79 -24.61
CA ARG A 367 61.65 -35.76 -24.00
C ARG A 367 62.11 -37.11 -23.48
N ALA A 368 61.18 -38.00 -23.17
CA ALA A 368 61.45 -39.37 -22.76
C ALA A 368 60.57 -40.33 -23.57
N ALA A 369 60.95 -41.60 -23.64
CA ALA A 369 60.17 -42.65 -24.26
C ALA A 369 60.32 -43.97 -23.51
N VAL A 370 59.29 -44.82 -23.57
CA VAL A 370 59.38 -46.22 -23.14
C VAL A 370 59.88 -47.04 -24.32
N LEU A 371 61.06 -47.63 -24.14
CA LEU A 371 61.75 -48.50 -25.08
C LEU A 371 61.41 -49.96 -24.77
N THR A 372 60.91 -50.72 -25.74
CA THR A 372 60.69 -52.16 -25.61
C THR A 372 61.72 -52.93 -26.43
N VAL A 373 62.47 -53.83 -25.80
CA VAL A 373 63.55 -54.62 -26.42
C VAL A 373 63.41 -56.11 -26.10
N PHE A 374 63.97 -56.97 -26.96
CA PHE A 374 64.17 -58.38 -26.66
C PHE A 374 65.50 -58.55 -25.93
N LEU A 375 65.48 -59.30 -24.83
CA LEU A 375 66.66 -59.63 -24.04
C LEU A 375 66.87 -61.15 -24.02
N CYS A 376 68.12 -61.58 -24.19
CA CYS A 376 68.54 -62.93 -23.84
C CYS A 376 68.73 -63.03 -22.33
N LEU A 377 68.04 -63.96 -21.69
CA LEU A 377 68.23 -64.25 -20.27
C LEU A 377 69.52 -65.09 -20.08
N PRO A 378 70.19 -64.99 -18.91
CA PRO A 378 71.43 -65.73 -18.64
C PRO A 378 71.24 -67.23 -18.88
N ARG A 379 72.14 -67.82 -19.67
CA ARG A 379 72.16 -69.27 -19.95
C ARG A 379 73.35 -69.87 -19.22
N GLY A 380 73.18 -71.08 -18.66
CA GLY A 380 74.28 -71.81 -18.02
C GLY A 380 75.35 -72.25 -19.03
N SER A 381 76.36 -72.99 -18.58
CA SER A 381 77.46 -73.50 -19.42
C SER A 381 77.02 -74.36 -20.61
N SER A 382 75.77 -74.85 -20.61
CA SER A 382 75.15 -75.62 -21.70
C SER A 382 74.61 -74.78 -22.86
N GLY A 383 74.60 -73.43 -22.74
CA GLY A 383 74.09 -72.54 -23.79
C GLY A 383 72.56 -72.58 -24.01
N ALA A 384 71.83 -73.40 -23.26
CA ALA A 384 70.38 -73.56 -23.33
C ALA A 384 69.69 -73.22 -21.99
N PRO A 385 68.47 -72.66 -22.00
CA PRO A 385 67.71 -72.43 -20.78
C PRO A 385 67.27 -73.75 -20.12
N PRO A 386 67.04 -73.79 -18.79
CA PRO A 386 66.53 -74.97 -18.10
C PRO A 386 65.20 -75.48 -18.69
N PRO A 387 64.91 -76.79 -18.64
CA PRO A 387 63.63 -77.33 -19.11
C PRO A 387 62.45 -76.61 -18.45
N GLY A 388 61.54 -76.09 -19.27
CA GLY A 388 60.36 -75.33 -18.82
C GLY A 388 60.58 -73.83 -18.62
N GLN A 389 61.78 -73.30 -18.86
CA GLN A 389 62.06 -71.85 -18.78
C GLN A 389 62.33 -71.23 -20.16
N SER A 390 61.96 -69.95 -20.32
CA SER A 390 62.28 -69.17 -21.53
C SER A 390 63.71 -68.63 -21.45
N GLY A 391 64.47 -68.74 -22.55
CA GLY A 391 65.79 -68.10 -22.69
C GLY A 391 65.74 -66.65 -23.18
N LEU A 392 64.53 -66.11 -23.38
CA LEU A 392 64.26 -64.78 -23.90
C LEU A 392 63.19 -64.08 -23.06
N ALA A 393 63.34 -62.77 -22.88
CA ALA A 393 62.36 -61.90 -22.25
C ALA A 393 62.13 -60.65 -23.10
N ILE A 394 60.95 -60.07 -22.97
CA ILE A 394 60.67 -58.70 -23.43
C ILE A 394 60.87 -57.80 -22.21
N ALA A 395 61.68 -56.75 -22.37
CA ALA A 395 61.88 -55.76 -21.33
C ALA A 395 61.52 -54.37 -21.83
N SER A 396 61.06 -53.54 -20.90
CA SER A 396 60.75 -52.14 -21.12
C SER A 396 61.67 -51.27 -20.28
N ALA A 397 62.25 -50.23 -20.88
CA ALA A 397 63.10 -49.26 -20.19
C ALA A 397 62.68 -47.84 -20.55
N LEU A 398 62.69 -46.93 -19.57
CA LEU A 398 62.50 -45.50 -19.84
C LEU A 398 63.83 -44.91 -20.34
N ILE A 399 63.80 -44.29 -21.51
CA ILE A 399 64.97 -43.65 -22.13
C ILE A 399 64.75 -42.15 -22.32
N ASP A 400 65.83 -41.38 -22.26
CA ASP A 400 65.85 -39.98 -22.66
C ASP A 400 66.06 -39.89 -24.18
N ILE A 401 65.14 -39.23 -24.88
CA ILE A 401 65.20 -39.02 -26.34
C ILE A 401 65.36 -37.54 -26.71
N SER A 402 65.63 -36.68 -25.73
CA SER A 402 65.77 -35.23 -25.96
C SER A 402 66.96 -34.85 -26.86
N GLN A 403 67.97 -35.72 -26.99
CA GLN A 403 69.22 -35.45 -27.72
C GLN A 403 69.39 -36.20 -29.06
N GLN A 404 68.50 -37.12 -29.45
CA GLN A 404 68.60 -37.81 -30.75
C GLN A 404 68.02 -36.96 -31.90
N LYS A 405 68.84 -36.05 -32.45
CA LYS A 405 68.67 -35.48 -33.78
C LYS A 405 70.03 -35.17 -34.41
N ALA A 406 70.20 -35.61 -35.66
CA ALA A 406 71.28 -35.31 -36.60
C ALA A 406 72.46 -36.31 -36.73
N SER A 407 72.21 -37.52 -37.20
CA SER A 407 73.07 -38.19 -38.20
C SER A 407 72.40 -39.45 -38.75
N ASP A 408 72.09 -39.41 -40.06
CA ASP A 408 71.77 -40.51 -40.98
C ASP A 408 70.41 -40.40 -41.69
N SER A 409 70.39 -39.52 -42.69
CA SER A 409 69.48 -39.60 -43.84
C SER A 409 70.21 -38.99 -45.04
N LYS A 410 70.92 -39.84 -45.79
CA LYS A 410 71.43 -39.48 -47.12
C LYS A 410 70.51 -40.13 -48.15
N ASP A 411 69.71 -39.30 -48.79
CA ASP A 411 68.75 -39.62 -49.85
C ASP A 411 69.35 -40.41 -51.01
N LYS A 412 68.54 -41.32 -51.59
CA LYS A 412 68.45 -41.52 -53.04
C LYS A 412 67.10 -42.12 -53.47
N THR A 413 66.20 -41.21 -53.82
CA THR A 413 65.29 -41.19 -54.99
C THR A 413 64.62 -42.48 -55.49
N SER A 414 63.28 -42.50 -55.49
CA SER A 414 62.46 -42.59 -56.73
C SER A 414 60.95 -42.41 -56.47
N GLY A 415 60.29 -41.56 -57.28
CA GLY A 415 58.88 -41.74 -57.66
C GLY A 415 57.79 -41.05 -56.83
N VAL A 416 57.56 -39.76 -57.06
CA VAL A 416 56.44 -38.98 -56.52
C VAL A 416 55.12 -39.34 -57.24
N ARG A 417 54.14 -39.87 -56.50
CA ARG A 417 52.71 -39.61 -56.74
C ARG A 417 52.01 -39.21 -55.44
N ASN A 418 51.45 -38.00 -55.49
CA ASN A 418 50.59 -37.29 -54.53
C ASN A 418 49.92 -38.11 -53.41
N ARG A 419 50.16 -37.71 -52.16
CA ARG A 419 49.16 -37.77 -51.09
C ARG A 419 49.20 -36.50 -50.23
N LYS A 420 48.04 -35.86 -50.13
CA LYS A 420 47.77 -34.65 -49.34
C LYS A 420 48.03 -34.90 -47.85
N HIS A 421 48.70 -33.92 -47.24
CA HIS A 421 48.55 -33.39 -45.88
C HIS A 421 47.88 -34.29 -44.84
N LEU A 422 48.61 -34.67 -43.78
CA LEU A 422 48.00 -34.98 -42.50
C LEU A 422 48.65 -34.18 -41.36
N SER A 423 47.80 -33.31 -40.84
CA SER A 423 47.78 -32.57 -39.59
C SER A 423 48.39 -33.27 -38.39
N THR A 424 49.17 -32.49 -37.65
CA THR A 424 49.53 -32.62 -36.23
C THR A 424 48.35 -33.11 -35.39
N ARG A 425 48.49 -34.27 -34.74
CA ARG A 425 47.72 -34.60 -33.53
C ARG A 425 48.62 -35.38 -32.57
N GLN A 426 48.95 -34.71 -31.46
CA GLN A 426 49.43 -35.34 -30.24
C GLN A 426 48.35 -36.32 -29.77
N GLY A 427 48.66 -37.61 -29.84
CA GLY A 427 47.90 -38.67 -29.20
C GLY A 427 48.81 -39.37 -28.22
N THR A 428 48.60 -39.09 -26.93
CA THR A 428 49.12 -39.88 -25.82
C THR A 428 48.47 -41.26 -25.87
N CYS A 429 49.27 -42.32 -25.95
CA CYS A 429 48.84 -43.68 -25.66
C CYS A 429 49.24 -44.02 -24.22
N VAL A 430 48.48 -44.95 -23.62
CA VAL A 430 48.40 -45.26 -22.18
C VAL A 430 49.44 -46.30 -21.79
#